data_AF-A0A0R2PEE8-F1
#
_entry.id   AF-A0A0R2PEE8-F1
#
_cell.length_a   1.000
_cell.length_b   1.000
_cell.length_c   1.000
_cell.angle_alpha   90.00
_cell.angle_beta   90.00
_cell.angle_gamma   90.00
#
_symmetry.space_group_name_H-M   'P 1'
#
loop_
_entity.id
_entity.type
_entity.pdbx_description
1 polymer ?
#
loop_
_entity_poly.entity_id
_entity_poly.type
_entity_poly.pdbx_seq_one_letter_code
_entity_poly.pdbx_strand_id
1 'polypeptide(L)' 'MRLVGYRVEVIEFVGGEHTPRNLMIRAVKTDAKPDQLDIDRYLEITAQWGITPVLEKKLSTLNIR' A
#
# COMPACT_ATOMS: atom_id res chain seq x y z
N MET A 1 -1.73 0.12 -4.11
CA MET A 1 -3.14 -0.13 -3.76
C MET A 1 -3.95 1.17 -3.80
N ARG A 2 -3.60 2.21 -3.02
CA ARG A 2 -4.21 3.55 -3.16
C ARG A 2 -4.14 4.10 -4.59
N LEU A 3 -2.99 3.92 -5.23
CA LEU A 3 -2.74 4.24 -6.64
C LEU A 3 -3.69 3.58 -7.66
N VAL A 4 -4.43 2.54 -7.26
CA VAL A 4 -5.40 1.83 -8.11
C VAL A 4 -6.82 1.89 -7.52
N GLY A 5 -7.12 2.93 -6.74
CA GLY A 5 -8.47 3.28 -6.29
C GLY A 5 -8.99 2.53 -5.06
N TYR A 6 -8.08 1.96 -4.27
CA TYR A 6 -8.43 1.35 -2.99
C TYR A 6 -8.20 2.32 -1.85
N ARG A 7 -9.17 2.41 -0.95
CA ARG A 7 -8.90 2.89 0.40
C ARG A 7 -8.21 1.76 1.16
N VAL A 8 -7.06 2.04 1.76
CA VAL A 8 -6.24 1.04 2.45
C VAL A 8 -6.08 1.46 3.90
N GLU A 9 -6.28 0.51 4.80
CA GLU A 9 -6.10 0.71 6.23
C GLU A 9 -5.16 -0.38 6.77
N VAL A 10 -4.32 0.04 7.72
CA VAL A 10 -3.39 -0.83 8.43
C VAL A 10 -3.85 -0.86 9.88
N ILE A 11 -4.17 -2.05 10.37
CA ILE A 11 -4.67 -2.27 11.71
C ILE A 11 -3.64 -3.13 12.43
N GLU A 12 -3.05 -2.58 13.47
CA GLU A 12 -2.19 -3.33 14.37
C GLU A 12 -3.03 -3.86 15.54
N PHE A 13 -2.99 -5.17 15.73
CA PHE A 13 -3.55 -5.83 16.91
C PHE A 13 -2.44 -6.03 17.92
N VAL A 14 -2.56 -5.31 19.04
CA VAL A 14 -1.67 -5.46 20.19
C VAL A 14 -2.34 -6.41 21.18
N GLY A 15 -1.78 -7.60 21.36
CA GLY A 15 -2.20 -8.54 22.40
C GLY A 15 -1.49 -8.29 23.73
N GLY A 16 -2.01 -8.88 24.81
CA GLY A 16 -1.34 -8.88 26.12
C GLY A 16 -0.02 -9.69 26.11
N GLU A 17 0.67 -9.71 27.25
CA GLU A 17 2.09 -10.04 27.52
C GLU A 17 2.75 -11.19 26.71
N HIS A 18 1.98 -12.12 26.15
CA HIS A 18 2.48 -13.30 25.44
C HIS A 18 1.82 -13.58 24.07
N THR A 19 1.08 -12.64 23.48
CA THR A 19 0.49 -12.80 22.13
C THR A 19 1.31 -12.05 21.08
N PRO A 20 1.68 -12.66 19.94
CA PRO A 20 2.36 -11.95 18.86
C PRO A 20 1.52 -10.75 18.38
N ARG A 21 2.20 -9.63 18.08
CA ARG A 21 1.58 -8.49 17.39
C ARG A 21 1.17 -8.94 15.99
N ASN A 22 -0.11 -8.78 15.66
CA ASN A 22 -0.62 -9.08 14.33
C ASN A 22 -0.87 -7.77 13.58
N LEU A 23 -0.49 -7.74 12.29
CA LEU A 23 -0.81 -6.63 11.40
C LEU A 23 -1.82 -7.11 10.36
N MET A 24 -2.96 -6.45 10.29
CA MET A 24 -3.91 -6.64 9.21
C MET A 24 -3.86 -5.44 8.28
N ILE A 25 -3.68 -5.73 6.99
CA ILE A 25 -3.82 -4.75 5.94
C ILE A 25 -5.14 -5.06 5.23
N ARG A 26 -6.07 -4.11 5.25
CA ARG A 26 -7.35 -4.22 4.51
C ARG A 26 -7.41 -3.17 3.42
N ALA A 27 -8.05 -3.54 2.32
CA ALA A 27 -8.26 -2.65 1.19
C ALA A 27 -9.71 -2.78 0.70
N VAL A 28 -10.38 -1.64 0.53
CA VAL A 28 -11.73 -1.57 -0.03
C VAL A 28 -11.67 -0.80 -1.34
N LYS A 29 -12.22 -1.36 -2.41
CA LYS A 29 -12.29 -0.68 -3.71
C LYS A 29 -13.30 0.46 -3.62
N THR A 30 -12.84 1.67 -3.94
CA THR A 30 -13.67 2.90 -3.87
C THR A 30 -13.69 3.68 -5.17
N ASP A 31 -12.86 3.28 -6.15
CA ASP A 31 -12.63 3.99 -7.42
C ASP A 31 -12.17 5.45 -7.26
N ALA A 32 -11.70 5.82 -6.07
CA ALA A 32 -11.07 7.10 -5.82
C ALA A 32 -9.80 7.24 -6.67
N LYS A 33 -9.59 8.40 -7.30
CA LYS A 33 -8.33 8.66 -8.01
C LYS A 33 -7.23 9.00 -7.00
N PRO A 34 -6.01 8.46 -7.16
CA PRO A 34 -4.89 8.88 -6.32
C PRO A 34 -4.58 10.35 -6.56
N ASP A 35 -4.11 11.04 -5.52
CA ASP A 35 -3.53 12.36 -5.69
C ASP A 35 -2.05 12.26 -6.13
N GLN A 36 -1.47 13.40 -6.51
CA GLN A 36 -0.06 13.46 -6.92
C GLN A 36 0.88 13.03 -5.77
N LEU A 37 0.52 13.37 -4.54
CA LEU A 37 1.33 13.06 -3.36
C LEU A 37 1.43 11.55 -3.08
N ASP A 38 0.37 10.79 -3.32
CA ASP A 38 0.38 9.32 -3.24
C ASP A 38 1.34 8.72 -4.28
N ILE A 39 1.39 9.28 -5.49
CA ILE A 39 2.31 8.84 -6.56
C ILE A 39 3.75 9.17 -6.17
N ASP A 40 4.02 10.40 -5.75
CA ASP A 40 5.36 10.87 -5.41
C ASP A 40 5.95 10.04 -4.25
N ARG A 41 5.16 9.80 -3.19
CA ARG A 41 5.57 8.97 -2.05
C ARG A 41 5.91 7.54 -2.45
N TYR A 42 5.16 6.98 -3.41
CA TYR A 42 5.43 5.64 -3.91
C TYR A 42 6.76 5.58 -4.68
N LEU A 43 6.98 6.55 -5.57
CA LEU A 43 8.22 6.64 -6.34
C LEU A 43 9.42 6.86 -5.41
N GLU A 44 9.28 7.75 -4.42
CA GLU A 44 10.30 8.03 -3.41
C GLU A 44 10.68 6.77 -2.62
N ILE A 45 9.71 6.08 -2.02
CA ILE A 45 10.02 4.91 -1.16
C ILE A 45 10.62 3.75 -1.97
N THR A 46 10.14 3.53 -3.20
CA THR A 46 10.68 2.47 -4.07
C THR A 46 12.09 2.80 -4.56
N ALA A 47 12.38 4.06 -4.86
CA ALA A 47 13.72 4.52 -5.22
C ALA A 47 14.67 4.44 -4.02
N GLN A 48 14.25 4.92 -2.84
CA GLN A 48 15.05 4.90 -1.62
C GLN A 48 15.46 3.49 -1.21
N TRP A 49 14.55 2.51 -1.33
CA TRP A 49 14.81 1.13 -0.93
C TRP A 49 15.40 0.29 -2.08
N GLY A 50 15.46 0.83 -3.31
CA GLY A 50 15.95 0.12 -4.49
C GLY A 50 15.12 -1.10 -4.87
N ILE A 51 13.81 -1.08 -4.59
CA ILE A 51 12.92 -2.23 -4.79
C ILE A 51 11.92 -1.98 -5.93
N THR A 52 11.44 -3.07 -6.53
CA THR A 52 10.24 -3.07 -7.36
C THR A 52 9.20 -3.99 -6.73
N PRO A 53 8.17 -3.44 -6.06
CA PRO A 53 7.14 -4.24 -5.40
C PRO A 53 6.48 -5.24 -6.35
N VAL A 54 6.28 -6.48 -5.91
CA VAL A 54 5.64 -7.52 -6.74
C VAL A 54 4.22 -7.10 -7.16
N LEU A 55 3.50 -6.40 -6.29
CA LEU A 55 2.17 -5.88 -6.60
C LEU A 55 2.19 -4.85 -7.73
N GLU A 56 3.27 -4.08 -7.90
CA GLU A 56 3.43 -3.19 -9.06
C GLU A 56 3.37 -3.99 -10.36
N LYS A 57 4.16 -5.07 -10.43
CA LYS A 57 4.25 -5.93 -11.61
C LYS A 57 2.96 -6.71 -11.90
N LYS A 58 2.18 -7.02 -10.87
CA LYS A 58 0.97 -7.86 -10.98
C LYS A 58 -0.30 -7.05 -11.24
N LEU A 59 -0.33 -5.77 -10.91
CA LEU A 59 -1.50 -4.92 -11.09
C LEU A 59 -1.46 -4.25 -12.47
N SER A 60 -2.15 -4.84 -13.45
CA SER A 60 -2.23 -4.29 -14.82
C SER A 60 -2.80 -2.88 -14.90
N THR A 61 -3.55 -2.44 -13.88
CA THR A 61 -4.14 -1.10 -13.81
C THR A 61 -3.21 -0.05 -13.20
N LEU A 62 -2.03 -0.45 -12.69
CA LEU A 62 -1.09 0.48 -12.08
C LEU A 62 -0.10 0.96 -13.15
N ASN A 63 -0.36 2.13 -13.72
CA ASN A 63 0.51 2.73 -14.74
C ASN A 63 1.14 4.01 -14.18
N ILE A 64 2.29 3.87 -13.53
CA ILE A 64 2.96 4.94 -12.76
C ILE A 64 4.42 5.16 -13.17
N ARG A 65 4.88 4.44 -14.20
CA ARG A 65 6.21 4.48 -14.79
C ARG A 65 6.08 4.42 -16.30
#